data_AF-A0A503WC20-F1
#
_entry.id   AF-A0A503WC20-F1
#
_cell.length_a   1.000
_cell.length_b   1.000
_cell.length_c   1.000
_cell.angle_alpha   90.00
_cell.angle_beta   90.00
_cell.angle_gamma   90.00
#
_symmetry.space_group_name_H-M   'P 1'
#
loop_
_entity.id
_entity.type
_entity.pdbx_description
1 polymer ?
#
loop_
_entity_poly.entity_id
_entity_poly.type
_entity_poly.pdbx_seq_one_letter_code
_entity_poly.pdbx_strand_id
1 'polypeptide(L)'
;MSSLLAGLPVDVPGTTINRLCGSAWMPSSPPPARSVRAKAELMVAGGVESMSRAPFVAPKAEAAFSRNAEIHDTTIGWRFVNPLMEKLHGTDTMPRTSQNVADDFGKVWF
;
A
#
# COMPACT_ATOMS: atom_id res chain seq x y z
N MET A 1 -9.39 -13.16 5.02
CA MET A 1 -8.38 -14.23 5.25
C MET A 1 -7.86 -14.22 6.68
N SER A 2 -7.35 -13.09 7.19
CA SER A 2 -6.84 -13.02 8.58
C SER A 2 -7.87 -13.40 9.65
N SER A 3 -9.12 -12.91 9.53
CA SER A 3 -10.20 -13.22 10.48
C SER A 3 -10.54 -14.71 10.56
N LEU A 4 -10.68 -15.37 9.41
CA LEU A 4 -10.97 -16.80 9.32
C LEU A 4 -9.81 -17.66 9.88
N LEU A 5 -8.57 -17.29 9.59
CA LEU A 5 -7.39 -17.97 10.13
C LEU A 5 -7.25 -17.79 11.65
N ALA A 6 -7.77 -16.69 12.21
CA ALA A 6 -7.83 -16.45 13.65
C ALA A 6 -9.01 -17.18 14.34
N GLY A 7 -9.82 -17.94 13.59
CA GLY A 7 -10.97 -18.69 14.13
C GLY A 7 -12.23 -17.86 14.33
N LEU A 8 -12.34 -16.66 13.73
CA LEU A 8 -13.59 -15.90 13.77
C LEU A 8 -14.68 -16.57 12.91
N PRO A 9 -15.96 -16.45 13.29
CA PRO A 9 -17.08 -16.98 12.51
C PRO A 9 -17.12 -16.44 11.08
N VAL A 10 -17.62 -17.25 10.15
CA VAL A 10 -17.74 -16.88 8.72
C VAL A 10 -18.69 -15.70 8.48
N ASP A 11 -19.62 -15.47 9.42
CA ASP A 11 -20.58 -14.36 9.38
C ASP A 11 -19.92 -13.01 9.71
N VAL A 12 -18.69 -12.99 10.24
CA VAL A 12 -17.97 -11.74 10.56
C VAL A 12 -17.37 -11.16 9.28
N PRO A 13 -17.82 -9.98 8.81
CA PRO A 13 -17.29 -9.38 7.60
C PRO A 13 -15.87 -8.84 7.81
N GLY A 14 -15.06 -8.86 6.75
CA GLY A 14 -13.70 -8.32 6.76
C GLY A 14 -13.40 -7.51 5.50
N THR A 15 -12.65 -6.43 5.64
CA THR A 15 -12.21 -5.57 4.53
C THR A 15 -10.73 -5.24 4.68
N THR A 16 -9.98 -5.30 3.58
CA THR A 16 -8.60 -4.81 3.51
C THR A 16 -8.58 -3.43 2.87
N ILE A 17 -7.78 -2.53 3.41
CA ILE A 17 -7.69 -1.14 2.95
C ILE A 17 -6.23 -0.87 2.59
N ASN A 18 -5.99 -0.32 1.39
CA ASN A 18 -4.66 0.10 0.97
C ASN A 18 -4.56 1.63 0.99
N ARG A 19 -3.76 2.15 1.93
CA ARG A 19 -3.29 3.55 1.97
C ARG A 19 -1.80 3.60 2.29
N LEU A 20 -1.01 2.74 1.63
CA LEU A 20 0.44 2.61 1.84
C LEU A 20 0.78 2.56 3.35
N CYS A 21 1.75 3.35 3.80
CA CYS A 21 2.18 3.42 5.22
C CYS A 21 1.04 3.78 6.19
N GLY A 22 -0.04 4.41 5.72
CA GLY A 22 -1.22 4.76 6.52
C GLY A 22 -2.34 3.71 6.51
N SER A 23 -2.12 2.54 5.91
CA SER A 23 -3.13 1.48 5.75
C SER A 23 -3.70 0.98 7.09
N ALA A 24 -2.86 0.78 8.10
CA ALA A 24 -3.26 0.30 9.42
C ALA A 24 -3.97 1.37 10.26
N TRP A 25 -3.64 2.65 10.04
CA TRP A 25 -4.20 3.76 10.80
C TRP A 25 -5.60 4.16 10.32
N MET A 26 -5.88 4.04 9.02
CA MET A 26 -7.17 4.41 8.45
C MET A 26 -8.40 3.62 8.96
N PRO A 27 -8.33 2.30 9.25
CA PRO A 27 -9.44 1.59 9.91
C PRO A 27 -9.48 1.84 11.42
N SER A 28 -8.36 2.25 12.03
CA SER A 28 -8.25 2.49 13.48
C SER A 28 -8.80 3.86 13.88
N SER A 29 -8.70 4.84 12.98
CA SER A 29 -9.48 6.07 13.07
C SER A 29 -10.89 5.79 12.56
N PRO A 30 -11.94 5.91 13.38
CA PRO A 30 -13.29 5.75 12.87
C PRO A 30 -13.61 6.96 11.98
N PRO A 31 -13.86 6.82 10.67
CA PRO A 31 -14.77 7.77 10.05
C PRO A 31 -16.10 7.51 10.76
N PRO A 32 -16.73 8.49 11.44
CA PRO A 32 -18.06 8.29 12.01
C PRO A 32 -19.04 7.73 10.96
N ALA A 33 -18.81 8.01 9.67
CA ALA A 33 -19.55 7.44 8.56
C ALA A 33 -19.44 5.90 8.40
N ARG A 34 -18.30 5.26 8.73
CA ARG A 34 -18.11 3.82 8.45
C ARG A 34 -18.68 2.93 9.54
N SER A 35 -18.50 3.28 10.81
CA SER A 35 -19.11 2.54 11.92
C SER A 35 -20.62 2.70 11.96
N VAL A 36 -21.12 3.92 11.75
CA VAL A 36 -22.56 4.22 11.70
C VAL A 36 -23.23 3.54 10.50
N ARG A 37 -22.59 3.54 9.31
CA ARG A 37 -23.15 2.88 8.11
C ARG A 37 -23.08 1.36 8.19
N ALA A 38 -22.08 0.82 8.87
CA ALA A 38 -21.97 -0.62 9.10
C ALA A 38 -22.84 -1.13 10.25
N LYS A 39 -23.46 -0.23 11.05
CA LYS A 39 -24.21 -0.56 12.27
C LYS A 39 -23.46 -1.53 13.19
N ALA A 40 -22.14 -1.43 13.25
CA ALA A 40 -21.36 -2.34 14.09
C ALA A 40 -21.13 -1.72 15.47
N GLU A 41 -21.39 -2.52 16.50
CA GLU A 41 -21.16 -2.14 17.91
C GLU A 41 -19.70 -2.35 18.32
N LEU A 42 -19.02 -3.31 17.69
CA LEU A 42 -17.61 -3.63 17.91
C LEU A 42 -16.91 -3.90 16.58
N MET A 43 -15.73 -3.33 16.42
CA MET A 43 -14.86 -3.55 15.26
C MET A 43 -13.42 -3.77 15.71
N VAL A 44 -12.70 -4.63 14.99
CA VAL A 44 -11.26 -4.82 15.16
C VAL A 44 -10.56 -4.14 13.99
N ALA A 45 -9.63 -3.24 14.30
CA ALA A 45 -8.82 -2.53 13.33
C ALA A 45 -7.33 -2.86 13.52
N GLY A 46 -6.60 -2.93 12.41
CA GLY A 46 -5.18 -3.22 12.40
C GLY A 46 -4.63 -3.30 10.98
N GLY A 47 -3.37 -3.73 10.86
CA GLY A 47 -2.71 -3.95 9.59
C GLY A 47 -1.61 -5.00 9.70
N VAL A 48 -1.24 -5.58 8.58
CA VAL A 48 -0.15 -6.55 8.46
C VAL A 48 0.64 -6.23 7.20
N GLU A 49 1.96 -6.35 7.27
CA GLU A 49 2.87 -6.16 6.15
C GLU A 49 3.97 -7.22 6.24
N SER A 50 4.35 -7.83 5.12
CA SER A 50 5.41 -8.84 5.07
C SER A 50 6.35 -8.57 3.91
N MET A 51 7.25 -7.61 4.11
CA MET A 51 8.20 -7.19 3.08
C MET A 51 9.15 -8.32 2.67
N SER A 52 9.57 -9.18 3.60
CA SER A 52 10.44 -10.33 3.30
C SER A 52 9.82 -11.34 2.34
N ARG A 53 8.48 -11.34 2.21
CA ARG A 53 7.73 -12.25 1.33
C ARG A 53 7.03 -11.52 0.19
N ALA A 54 7.42 -10.27 -0.08
CA ALA A 54 6.87 -9.52 -1.21
C ALA A 54 7.24 -10.22 -2.52
N PRO A 55 6.28 -10.55 -3.40
CA PRO A 55 6.56 -11.28 -4.63
C PRO A 55 7.18 -10.38 -5.70
N PHE A 56 7.85 -10.97 -6.66
CA PHE A 56 8.16 -10.29 -7.92
C PHE A 56 6.93 -10.28 -8.83
N VAL A 57 6.75 -9.20 -9.59
CA VAL A 57 5.64 -9.05 -10.55
C VAL A 57 6.17 -8.78 -11.95
N ALA A 58 5.60 -9.45 -12.93
CA ALA A 58 5.94 -9.27 -14.35
C ALA A 58 4.72 -8.72 -15.11
N PRO A 59 4.90 -7.74 -16.02
CA PRO A 59 3.82 -7.30 -16.89
C PRO A 59 3.40 -8.43 -17.84
N LYS A 60 2.15 -8.38 -18.27
CA LYS A 60 1.68 -9.26 -19.35
C LYS A 60 2.34 -8.84 -20.67
N ALA A 61 2.61 -9.82 -21.52
CA ALA A 61 3.06 -9.53 -22.88
C ALA A 61 1.97 -8.78 -23.66
N GLU A 62 2.34 -7.69 -24.32
CA GLU A 62 1.41 -6.86 -25.12
C GLU A 62 1.17 -7.45 -26.53
N ALA A 63 2.09 -8.28 -27.02
CA ALA A 63 2.01 -8.92 -28.32
C ALA A 63 2.55 -10.36 -28.28
N ALA A 64 2.12 -11.19 -29.24
CA ALA A 64 2.66 -12.53 -29.43
C ALA A 64 4.17 -12.46 -29.72
N PHE A 65 4.94 -13.35 -29.09
CA PHE A 65 6.42 -13.37 -29.18
C PHE A 65 7.11 -12.07 -28.72
N SER A 66 6.49 -11.33 -27.79
CA SER A 66 7.13 -10.16 -27.16
C SER A 66 8.47 -10.55 -26.52
N ARG A 67 9.49 -9.73 -26.75
CA ARG A 67 10.82 -9.88 -26.17
C ARG A 67 11.03 -9.01 -24.93
N ASN A 68 10.01 -8.22 -24.55
CA ASN A 68 10.09 -7.39 -23.36
C ASN A 68 9.64 -8.21 -22.13
N ALA A 69 10.62 -8.75 -21.41
CA ALA A 69 10.42 -9.50 -20.18
C ALA A 69 11.02 -8.71 -19.02
N GLU A 70 10.17 -7.93 -18.35
CA GLU A 70 10.55 -7.16 -17.17
C GLU A 70 10.06 -7.86 -15.90
N ILE A 71 10.84 -7.76 -14.83
CA ILE A 71 10.46 -8.26 -13.50
C ILE A 71 10.67 -7.10 -12.54
N HIS A 72 9.62 -6.76 -11.80
CA HIS A 72 9.60 -5.67 -10.83
C HIS A 72 9.51 -6.23 -9.42
N ASP A 73 10.33 -5.71 -8.51
CA ASP A 73 10.25 -6.03 -7.08
C ASP A 73 9.07 -5.29 -6.44
N THR A 74 8.32 -5.97 -5.58
CA THR A 74 7.22 -5.35 -4.83
C THR A 74 7.54 -4.98 -3.39
N THR A 75 8.76 -5.28 -2.93
CA THR A 75 9.23 -5.03 -1.55
C THR A 75 9.02 -3.57 -1.15
N ILE A 76 9.47 -2.61 -1.96
CA ILE A 76 9.22 -1.18 -1.72
C ILE A 76 9.43 -0.35 -3.00
N GLY A 77 8.75 0.79 -3.09
CA GLY A 77 9.02 1.82 -4.10
C GLY A 77 8.12 1.78 -5.33
N TRP A 78 8.47 2.62 -6.29
CA TRP A 78 7.76 2.77 -7.56
C TRP A 78 8.03 1.58 -8.48
N ARG A 79 6.98 1.12 -9.15
CA ARG A 79 6.99 0.04 -10.15
C ARG A 79 5.86 0.28 -11.13
N PHE A 80 6.01 -0.17 -12.38
CA PHE A 80 5.07 0.15 -13.46
C PHE A 80 4.77 1.65 -13.52
N VAL A 81 5.83 2.48 -13.57
CA VAL A 81 5.71 3.93 -13.54
C VAL A 81 4.94 4.44 -14.75
N ASN A 82 3.89 5.23 -14.50
CA ASN A 82 3.19 5.93 -15.56
C ASN A 82 4.00 7.16 -16.00
N PRO A 83 4.33 7.33 -17.29
CA PRO A 83 5.10 8.49 -17.77
C PRO A 83 4.47 9.85 -17.44
N LEU A 84 3.14 9.92 -17.31
CA LEU A 84 2.45 11.15 -16.92
C LEU A 84 2.68 11.48 -15.44
N MET A 85 2.75 10.47 -14.57
CA MET A 85 3.05 10.68 -13.15
C MET A 85 4.47 11.24 -12.98
N GLU A 86 5.44 10.66 -13.69
CA GLU A 86 6.81 11.15 -13.69
C GLU A 86 6.90 12.61 -14.14
N LYS A 87 6.22 12.96 -15.25
CA LYS A 87 6.28 14.32 -15.80
C LYS A 87 5.60 15.37 -14.91
N LEU A 88 4.51 15.02 -14.23
CA LEU A 88 3.70 15.98 -13.46
C LEU A 88 4.17 16.12 -12.01
N HIS A 89 4.60 15.02 -11.39
CA HIS A 89 4.85 14.96 -9.95
C HIS A 89 6.18 14.29 -9.57
N GLY A 90 6.88 13.70 -10.54
CA GLY A 90 8.06 12.86 -10.30
C GLY A 90 7.72 11.52 -9.64
N THR A 91 8.68 10.60 -9.67
CA THR A 91 8.64 9.32 -8.94
C THR A 91 9.81 9.18 -8.00
N ASP A 92 10.07 10.24 -7.23
CA ASP A 92 11.11 10.24 -6.20
C ASP A 92 10.92 9.06 -5.23
N THR A 93 12.04 8.43 -4.89
CA THR A 93 12.08 7.38 -3.89
C THR A 93 11.85 7.96 -2.50
N MET A 94 11.41 7.13 -1.55
CA MET A 94 11.20 7.60 -0.17
C MET A 94 12.45 8.27 0.43
N PRO A 95 13.69 7.72 0.28
CA PRO A 95 14.90 8.41 0.72
C PRO A 95 15.14 9.76 0.03
N ARG A 96 14.77 9.89 -1.25
CA ARG A 96 14.91 11.16 -1.98
C ARG A 96 13.95 12.20 -1.42
N THR A 97 12.70 11.83 -1.18
CA THR A 97 11.71 12.72 -0.58
C THR A 97 12.09 13.13 0.85
N SER A 98 12.69 12.24 1.65
CA SER A 98 13.20 12.61 2.97
C SER A 98 14.35 13.61 2.89
N GLN A 99 15.23 13.49 1.89
CA GLN A 99 16.30 14.47 1.67
C GLN A 99 15.73 15.82 1.23
N ASN A 100 14.76 15.84 0.31
CA ASN A 100 14.12 17.09 -0.12
C ASN A 100 13.50 17.83 1.09
N VAL A 101 12.83 17.11 1.99
CA VAL A 101 12.29 17.69 3.24
C VAL A 101 13.40 18.21 4.15
N ALA A 102 14.53 17.52 4.24
CA ALA A 102 15.67 17.98 5.02
C ALA A 102 16.28 19.27 4.45
N ASP A 103 16.40 19.35 3.13
CA ASP A 103 16.93 20.52 2.41
C ASP A 103 15.99 21.72 2.54
N ASP A 104 14.68 21.51 2.38
CA ASP A 104 13.67 22.58 2.41
C ASP A 104 13.44 23.16 3.83
N PHE A 105 13.49 22.31 4.86
CA PHE A 105 13.14 22.70 6.23
C PHE A 105 14.33 22.72 7.20
N GLY A 106 15.55 22.46 6.71
CA GLY A 106 16.78 22.50 7.50
C GLY A 106 16.84 21.46 8.63
N LYS A 107 16.04 20.39 8.56
CA LYS A 107 15.98 19.34 9.58
C LYS A 107 16.54 18.05 9.03
N VAL A 108 17.79 17.77 9.37
CA VAL A 108 18.41 16.46 9.12
C VAL A 108 17.92 15.51 10.19
N TRP A 109 16.91 14.71 9.87
CA TRP A 109 16.43 13.65 10.75
C TRP A 109 17.31 12.41 10.56
N PHE A 110 18.35 12.30 11.39
CA PHE A 110 19.02 11.04 11.69
C PHE A 110 18.56 10.55 13.07
#